data_AF-A0A8J2PC63-F1
#
_entry.id   AF-A0A8J2PC63-F1
#
_cell.length_a   1.000
_cell.length_b   1.000
_cell.length_c   1.000
_cell.angle_alpha   90.00
_cell.angle_beta   90.00
_cell.angle_gamma   90.00
#
_symmetry.space_group_name_H-M   'P 1'
#
loop_
_entity.id
_entity.type
_entity.pdbx_description
1 polymer ?
#
loop_
_entity_poly.entity_id
_entity_poly.type
_entity_poly.pdbx_seq_one_letter_code
_entity_poly.pdbx_strand_id
1 'polypeptide(L)'
;MLDAWRKFVVTTDPDVLTGYNINKFDIPFLLDRARVIRASKLPYFGRIVKSPVSSRKILNETKRMNKFADTISSVSGRVVFDMLPVIRQLFPNMQSFTLGNDAWLVSKLIFRNPSDIEEEEE
;
A
#
# COMPACT_ATOMS: atom_id res chain seq x y z
N MET A 1 13.92 16.22 7.58
CA MET A 1 12.80 15.25 7.74
C MET A 1 12.99 14.01 6.87
N LEU A 2 12.98 14.10 5.54
CA LEU A 2 13.03 12.92 4.63
C LEU A 2 14.28 12.03 4.83
N ASP A 3 15.46 12.62 5.00
CA ASP A 3 16.67 11.87 5.32
C ASP A 3 16.60 11.17 6.69
N ALA A 4 15.95 11.80 7.67
CA ALA A 4 15.76 11.21 8.99
C ALA A 4 14.79 10.02 8.92
N TRP A 5 13.69 10.17 8.16
CA TRP A 5 12.76 9.07 7.89
C TRP A 5 13.45 7.90 7.16
N ARG A 6 14.26 8.18 6.12
CA ARG A 6 15.03 7.14 5.43
C ARG A 6 16.00 6.42 6.37
N LYS A 7 16.72 7.16 7.22
CA LYS A 7 17.57 6.57 8.26
C LYS A 7 16.76 5.70 9.22
N PHE A 8 15.61 6.18 9.68
CA PHE A 8 14.71 5.43 10.55
C PHE A 8 14.26 4.10 9.94
N VAL A 9 13.81 4.09 8.69
CA VAL A 9 13.40 2.86 7.99
C VAL A 9 14.58 1.88 7.86
N VAL A 10 15.76 2.37 7.49
CA VAL A 10 16.95 1.53 7.34
C VAL A 10 17.43 0.96 8.68
N THR A 11 17.39 1.76 9.75
CA THR A 11 17.84 1.36 11.09
C THR A 11 16.85 0.40 11.76
N THR A 12 15.55 0.62 11.59
CA THR A 12 14.51 -0.26 12.16
C THR A 12 14.42 -1.59 11.39
N ASP A 13 14.85 -1.59 10.13
CA ASP A 13 14.88 -2.73 9.22
C ASP A 13 13.59 -3.56 9.14
N PRO A 14 12.43 -2.96 8.79
CA PRO A 14 11.17 -3.70 8.70
C PRO A 14 11.16 -4.68 7.51
N ASP A 15 10.72 -5.91 7.73
CA ASP A 15 10.52 -6.88 6.64
C ASP A 15 9.37 -6.48 5.70
N VAL A 16 8.30 -5.93 6.28
CA VAL A 16 7.08 -5.55 5.57
C VAL A 16 6.83 -4.06 5.69
N LEU A 17 6.63 -3.40 4.55
CA LEU A 17 6.14 -2.03 4.44
C LEU A 17 4.66 -2.09 4.10
N THR A 18 3.82 -1.78 5.08
CA THR A 18 2.36 -1.79 4.92
C THR A 18 1.75 -0.39 5.01
N GLY A 19 0.51 -0.26 4.57
CA GLY A 19 -0.27 0.97 4.63
C GLY A 19 -1.49 0.93 3.72
N TYR A 20 -2.12 2.07 3.50
CA TYR A 20 -3.33 2.18 2.68
C TYR A 20 -3.08 3.11 1.49
N ASN A 21 -3.13 2.55 0.28
CA ASN A 21 -2.85 3.25 -0.98
C ASN A 21 -1.37 3.69 -1.17
N ILE A 22 -0.45 3.07 -0.43
CA ILE A 22 0.99 3.40 -0.44
C ILE A 22 1.64 3.22 -1.81
N ASN A 23 1.14 2.28 -2.62
CA ASN A 23 1.69 2.00 -3.93
C ASN A 23 1.35 3.08 -4.96
N LYS A 24 0.19 3.73 -4.82
CA LYS A 24 -0.28 4.75 -5.78
C LYS A 24 0.00 6.17 -5.31
N PHE A 25 0.16 6.40 -4.01
CA PHE A 25 0.36 7.73 -3.44
C PHE A 25 1.69 7.87 -2.71
N ASP A 26 1.84 7.30 -1.51
CA ASP A 26 2.94 7.61 -0.60
C ASP A 26 4.33 7.40 -1.20
N ILE A 27 4.64 6.18 -1.68
CA ILE A 27 5.97 5.87 -2.21
C ILE A 27 6.26 6.69 -3.49
N PRO A 28 5.39 6.71 -4.52
CA PRO A 28 5.61 7.55 -5.69
C PRO A 28 5.81 9.03 -5.33
N PHE A 29 4.98 9.58 -4.43
CA PHE A 29 5.06 10.96 -4.02
C PHE A 29 6.39 11.27 -3.30
N LEU A 30 6.85 10.39 -2.41
CA LEU A 30 8.14 10.54 -1.74
C LEU A 30 9.29 10.56 -2.75
N LEU A 31 9.29 9.65 -3.73
CA LEU A 31 10.32 9.58 -4.77
C LEU A 31 10.34 10.85 -5.64
N ASP A 32 9.16 11.31 -6.07
CA ASP A 32 9.03 12.53 -6.87
C ASP A 32 9.42 13.78 -6.07
N ARG A 33 9.01 13.85 -4.80
CA ARG A 33 9.38 14.95 -3.91
C ARG A 33 10.88 15.00 -3.67
N ALA A 34 11.54 13.85 -3.47
CA ALA A 34 12.99 13.77 -3.38
C ALA A 34 13.69 14.32 -4.62
N ARG A 35 13.16 14.05 -5.80
CA ARG A 35 13.72 14.59 -7.06
C ARG A 35 13.65 16.11 -7.08
N VAL A 36 12.51 16.69 -6.70
CA VAL A 36 12.30 18.15 -6.65
C VAL A 36 13.27 18.83 -5.68
N ILE A 37 13.47 18.29 -4.48
CA ILE A 37 14.33 18.90 -3.46
C ILE A 37 15.78 18.40 -3.51
N ARG A 38 16.15 17.58 -4.51
CA ARG A 38 17.49 16.97 -4.68
C ARG A 38 17.95 16.11 -3.50
N ALA A 39 17.02 15.43 -2.82
CA ALA A 39 17.34 14.47 -1.77
C ALA A 39 17.78 13.12 -2.37
N SER A 40 19.02 13.08 -2.87
CA SER A 40 19.58 11.93 -3.62
C SER A 40 19.63 10.62 -2.82
N LYS A 41 19.66 10.68 -1.49
CA LYS A 41 19.73 9.49 -0.62
C LYS A 41 18.35 8.89 -0.33
N LEU A 42 17.26 9.64 -0.52
CA LEU A 42 15.92 9.18 -0.16
C LEU A 42 15.54 7.88 -0.86
N PRO A 43 15.78 7.67 -2.18
CA PRO A 43 15.36 6.44 -2.87
C PRO A 43 16.06 5.17 -2.38
N TYR A 44 17.07 5.27 -1.51
CA TYR A 44 17.86 4.13 -1.04
C TYR A 44 17.43 3.71 0.38
N PHE A 45 16.24 3.13 0.47
CA PHE A 45 15.67 2.56 1.70
C PHE A 45 15.31 1.06 1.61
N GLY A 46 15.66 0.39 0.51
CA GLY A 46 15.70 -1.07 0.43
C GLY A 46 16.90 -1.66 1.18
N ARG A 47 16.96 -2.99 1.31
CA ARG A 47 18.12 -3.70 1.89
C ARG A 47 19.31 -3.75 0.93
N ILE A 48 19.06 -3.72 -0.38
CA ILE A 48 20.12 -3.72 -1.39
C ILE A 48 20.63 -2.29 -1.62
N VAL A 49 21.84 -2.01 -1.12
CA VAL A 49 22.43 -0.65 -1.05
C VAL A 49 22.44 0.09 -2.40
N LYS A 50 22.74 -0.60 -3.51
CA LYS A 50 22.86 0.01 -4.85
C LYS A 50 21.56 -0.07 -5.67
N SER A 51 20.45 -0.48 -5.06
CA SER A 51 19.15 -0.61 -5.73
C SER A 51 18.21 0.50 -5.25
N PRO A 52 17.96 1.55 -6.06
CA PRO A 52 16.98 2.56 -5.71
C PRO A 52 15.58 1.96 -5.74
N VAL A 53 14.74 2.38 -4.81
CA VAL A 53 13.30 2.10 -4.83
C VAL A 53 12.70 2.75 -6.08
N SER A 54 11.81 2.00 -6.73
CA SER A 54 11.13 2.46 -7.94
C SER A 54 9.64 2.19 -7.84
N SER A 55 8.85 3.13 -8.37
CA SER A 55 7.42 2.95 -8.60
C SER A 55 7.19 2.90 -10.10
N ARG A 56 6.54 1.85 -10.59
CA ARG A 56 6.20 1.70 -12.00
C ARG A 56 4.72 1.46 -12.19
N LYS A 57 4.17 2.03 -13.26
CA LYS A 57 2.83 1.68 -13.71
C LYS A 57 2.86 0.31 -14.37
N ILE A 58 1.87 -0.50 -14.06
CA ILE A 58 1.64 -1.81 -14.66
C ILE A 58 0.26 -1.74 -15.30
N LEU A 59 0.19 -2.17 -16.55
CA LEU A 59 -1.06 -2.33 -17.24
C LEU A 59 -1.55 -3.75 -16.99
N ASN A 60 -2.63 -3.88 -16.22
CA ASN A 60 -3.26 -5.16 -15.99
C ASN A 60 -4.33 -5.37 -17.07
N GLU A 61 -4.10 -6.36 -17.93
CA GLU A 61 -5.06 -6.81 -18.93
C GLU A 61 -5.51 -8.23 -18.54
N THR A 62 -6.79 -8.39 -18.21
CA THR A 62 -7.39 -9.73 -18.08
C THR A 62 -8.56 -9.84 -19.05
N LYS A 63 -8.74 -11.03 -19.64
CA LYS A 63 -9.79 -11.30 -20.66
C LYS A 63 -11.23 -10.99 -20.21
N ARG A 64 -11.46 -10.76 -18.91
CA ARG A 64 -12.77 -10.50 -18.31
C ARG A 64 -12.93 -9.10 -17.70
N MET A 65 -11.88 -8.28 -17.62
CA MET A 65 -11.91 -6.97 -16.95
C MET A 65 -11.37 -5.86 -17.86
N ASN A 66 -11.94 -4.66 -17.74
CA ASN A 66 -11.45 -3.46 -18.40
C ASN A 66 -9.96 -3.22 -18.09
N LYS A 67 -9.19 -2.67 -19.04
CA LYS A 67 -7.78 -2.31 -18.80
C LYS A 67 -7.70 -1.30 -17.66
N PHE A 68 -7.02 -1.66 -16.57
CA PHE A 68 -6.72 -0.71 -15.49
C PHE A 68 -5.21 -0.58 -15.31
N ALA A 69 -4.78 0.66 -15.10
CA ALA A 69 -3.41 0.98 -14.74
C ALA A 69 -3.28 0.92 -13.21
N ASP A 70 -2.45 0.01 -12.73
CA ASP A 70 -1.99 0.01 -11.34
C ASP A 70 -0.58 0.57 -11.24
N THR A 71 -0.18 0.96 -10.05
CA THR A 71 1.21 1.30 -9.74
C THR A 71 1.71 0.27 -8.74
N ILE A 72 2.90 -0.27 -8.97
CA ILE A 72 3.57 -1.13 -8.01
C ILE A 72 4.89 -0.48 -7.62
N SER A 73 5.16 -0.45 -6.32
CA SER A 73 6.42 -0.01 -5.76
C SER A 73 7.31 -1.20 -5.44
N SER A 74 8.54 -1.19 -5.95
CA SER A 74 9.55 -2.22 -5.72
C SER A 74 10.60 -1.70 -4.74
N VAL A 75 10.69 -2.37 -3.57
CA VAL A 75 11.67 -2.08 -2.52
C VAL A 75 12.52 -3.33 -2.30
N SER A 76 13.71 -3.38 -2.91
CA SER A 76 14.57 -4.57 -2.89
C SER A 76 14.87 -5.07 -1.47
N GLY A 77 14.52 -6.32 -1.20
CA GLY A 77 14.73 -6.99 0.08
C GLY A 77 13.67 -6.71 1.16
N ARG A 78 12.58 -6.00 0.82
CA ARG A 78 11.40 -5.78 1.68
C ARG A 78 10.13 -6.14 0.92
N VAL A 79 9.08 -6.55 1.64
CA VAL A 79 7.76 -6.78 1.07
C VAL A 79 6.95 -5.50 1.16
N VAL A 80 6.38 -5.03 0.05
CA VAL A 80 5.41 -3.92 0.06
C VAL A 80 4.01 -4.51 0.04
N PHE A 81 3.25 -4.28 1.12
CA PHE A 81 1.92 -4.84 1.31
C PHE A 81 0.88 -3.73 1.45
N ASP A 82 0.21 -3.38 0.35
CA ASP A 82 -0.81 -2.32 0.34
C ASP A 82 -2.19 -2.90 0.65
N MET A 83 -2.87 -2.34 1.64
CA MET A 83 -4.18 -2.82 2.10
C MET A 83 -5.31 -2.49 1.13
N LEU A 84 -5.21 -1.42 0.35
CA LEU A 84 -6.28 -1.00 -0.57
C LEU A 84 -6.68 -2.09 -1.59
N PRO A 85 -5.73 -2.70 -2.34
CA PRO A 85 -6.09 -3.80 -3.26
C PRO A 85 -6.63 -5.04 -2.52
N VAL A 86 -6.15 -5.30 -1.30
CA VAL A 86 -6.62 -6.43 -0.48
C VAL A 86 -8.08 -6.24 -0.08
N ILE A 87 -8.44 -5.06 0.44
CA ILE A 87 -9.82 -4.77 0.84
C ILE A 87 -10.76 -4.77 -0.36
N ARG A 88 -10.34 -4.22 -1.50
CA ARG A 88 -11.11 -4.30 -2.77
C ARG A 88 -11.37 -5.73 -3.22
N GLN A 89 -10.39 -6.62 -3.02
CA GLN A 89 -10.54 -8.03 -3.35
C GLN A 89 -11.46 -8.76 -2.38
N LEU A 90 -11.40 -8.45 -1.08
CA LEU A 90 -12.22 -9.08 -0.05
C LEU A 90 -13.68 -8.59 -0.06
N PHE A 91 -13.91 -7.33 -0.42
CA PHE A 91 -15.24 -6.70 -0.40
C PHE A 91 -15.59 -6.08 -1.76
N PRO A 92 -15.80 -6.91 -2.80
CA PRO A 92 -16.02 -6.43 -4.16
C PRO A 92 -17.31 -5.60 -4.33
N ASN A 93 -18.27 -5.76 -3.42
CA ASN A 93 -19.58 -5.10 -3.49
C ASN A 93 -19.61 -3.73 -2.79
N MET A 94 -18.50 -3.29 -2.18
CA MET A 94 -18.44 -1.96 -1.58
C MET A 94 -18.44 -0.85 -2.64
N GLN A 95 -19.21 0.20 -2.39
CA GLN A 95 -19.29 1.35 -3.29
C GLN A 95 -18.11 2.34 -3.14
N SER A 96 -17.45 2.36 -1.98
CA SER A 96 -16.39 3.33 -1.67
C SER A 96 -15.32 2.71 -0.79
N PHE A 97 -14.06 2.92 -1.18
CA PHE A 97 -12.85 2.41 -0.51
C PHE A 97 -12.04 3.56 0.06
N THR A 98 -12.64 4.33 0.96
CA THR A 98 -11.92 5.35 1.74
C THR A 98 -11.46 4.74 3.05
N LEU A 99 -10.33 5.20 3.59
CA LEU A 99 -9.79 4.65 4.84
C LEU A 99 -10.82 4.68 5.99
N GLY A 100 -11.67 5.71 6.05
CA GLY A 100 -12.72 5.82 7.06
C GLY A 100 -13.79 4.72 6.94
N ASN A 101 -14.32 4.49 5.75
CA ASN A 101 -15.31 3.43 5.50
C ASN A 101 -14.72 2.05 5.76
N ASP A 102 -13.50 1.83 5.28
CA ASP A 102 -12.83 0.54 5.40
C ASP A 102 -12.48 0.24 6.86
N ALA A 103 -12.01 1.24 7.62
CA ALA A 103 -11.76 1.10 9.05
C ALA A 103 -13.05 0.80 9.83
N TRP A 104 -14.16 1.46 9.48
CA TRP A 104 -15.47 1.17 10.08
C TRP A 104 -15.90 -0.28 9.82
N LEU A 105 -15.79 -0.75 8.57
CA LEU A 105 -16.14 -2.13 8.20
C LEU A 105 -15.29 -3.14 8.96
N VAL A 106 -13.96 -2.96 8.97
CA VAL A 106 -13.05 -3.88 9.66
C VAL A 106 -13.36 -3.90 11.16
N SER A 107 -13.71 -2.76 11.76
CA SER A 107 -14.13 -2.74 13.17
C SER A 107 -15.39 -3.57 13.40
N LYS A 108 -16.37 -3.54 12.50
CA LYS A 108 -17.58 -4.36 12.59
C LYS A 108 -17.28 -5.85 12.48
N LEU A 109 -16.34 -6.24 11.63
CA LEU A 109 -15.97 -7.64 11.42
C LEU A 109 -15.13 -8.21 12.56
N ILE A 110 -14.20 -7.44 13.12
CA ILE A 110 -13.33 -7.89 14.22
C ILE A 110 -14.12 -8.01 15.53
N PHE A 111 -15.06 -7.09 15.77
CA PHE A 111 -15.80 -7.02 17.04
C PHE A 111 -17.20 -7.65 16.98
N ARG A 112 -17.54 -8.38 15.92
CA ARG A 112 -18.80 -9.15 15.88
C ARG A 112 -18.70 -10.39 16.76
N ASN A 113 -19.72 -10.65 17.59
CA ASN A 113 -19.86 -11.95 18.22
C ASN A 113 -20.35 -12.95 17.15
N PRO A 114 -19.89 -14.22 17.17
CA PRO A 114 -20.32 -15.24 16.20
C PRO A 114 -21.84 -15.43 16.10
N SER A 115 -22.59 -15.10 17.15
CA SER A 115 -24.06 -15.12 17.20
C SER A 115 -24.73 -14.12 16.24
N ASP A 116 -24.06 -13.01 15.93
CA ASP A 116 -24.65 -11.89 15.18
C ASP A 116 -24.56 -12.11 13.65
N ILE A 117 -24.10 -13.30 13.22
CA ILE A 117 -23.94 -13.70 11.81
C ILE A 117 -25.22 -14.36 11.27
N GLU A 118 -26.02 -14.99 12.14
CA GLU A 118 -27.22 -15.74 11.72
C GLU A 118 -28.46 -14.86 11.51
N GLU A 119 -28.51 -13.64 12.07
CA GLU A 119 -29.70 -12.77 12.00
C GLU A 119 -29.80 -11.91 10.73
N GLU A 120 -28.79 -11.88 9.86
CA GLU A 120 -28.79 -11.05 8.63
C GLU A 120 -29.02 -11.84 7.32
N GLU A 121 -29.26 -13.16 7.40
CA GLU A 121 -29.60 -13.99 6.22
C GLU A 121 -31.12 -14.22 6.01
N GLU A 122 -32.00 -13.56 6.79
CA GLU A 122 -33.46 -13.46 6.54
C GLU A 122 -33.86 -12.11 5.92
#